data_AF-A0A1Z5JHD1-F1
#
_entry.id   AF-A0A1Z5JHD1-F1
#
_cell.length_a   1.000
_cell.length_b   1.000
_cell.length_c   1.000
_cell.angle_alpha   90.00
_cell.angle_beta   90.00
_cell.angle_gamma   90.00
#
_symmetry.space_group_name_H-M   'P 1'
#
loop_
_entity.id
_entity.type
_entity.pdbx_description
1 polymer ?
#
loop_
_entity_poly.entity_id
_entity_poly.type
_entity_poly.pdbx_seq_one_letter_code
_entity_poly.pdbx_strand_id
1 'polypeptide(L)'
;MMQIISFLLALLIANAAAFAPFGVVSDRSRTICFAKHANDKGAKWAKSKRPKKSSPADINRKPVVYELTSMVKPAEFTISSEPATSVAKSG
;
A
#
# COMPACT_ATOMS: atom_id res chain seq x y z
N MET A 1 -41.89 24.36 -53.37
CA MET A 1 -42.05 24.13 -51.91
C MET A 1 -41.56 22.75 -51.48
N MET A 2 -41.97 21.66 -52.14
CA MET A 2 -41.51 20.29 -51.80
C MET A 2 -39.99 20.07 -51.97
N GLN A 3 -39.37 20.65 -53.00
CA GLN A 3 -37.91 20.49 -53.22
C GLN A 3 -37.06 21.11 -52.10
N ILE A 4 -37.48 22.27 -51.54
CA ILE A 4 -36.75 22.94 -50.46
C ILE A 4 -36.79 22.10 -49.17
N ILE A 5 -37.93 21.46 -48.91
CA ILE A 5 -38.12 20.57 -47.75
C ILE A 5 -37.24 19.33 -47.89
N SER A 6 -37.14 18.75 -49.09
CA SER A 6 -36.27 17.60 -49.36
C SER A 6 -34.78 17.94 -49.15
N PHE A 7 -34.32 19.12 -49.56
CA PHE A 7 -32.93 19.55 -49.36
C PHE A 7 -32.62 19.81 -47.87
N LEU A 8 -33.53 20.45 -47.15
CA LEU A 8 -33.36 20.69 -45.70
C LEU A 8 -33.34 19.37 -44.91
N LEU A 9 -34.18 18.40 -45.29
CA LEU A 9 -34.22 17.09 -44.65
C LEU A 9 -32.93 16.29 -44.90
N ALA A 10 -32.40 16.32 -46.13
CA ALA A 10 -31.14 15.67 -46.47
C ALA A 10 -29.94 16.27 -45.69
N LEU A 11 -29.92 17.59 -45.53
CA LEU A 11 -28.88 18.29 -44.76
C LEU A 11 -28.93 17.93 -43.26
N LEU A 12 -30.13 17.80 -42.70
CA LEU A 12 -30.32 17.41 -41.30
C LEU A 12 -29.86 15.97 -41.05
N ILE A 13 -30.18 15.04 -41.96
CA ILE A 13 -29.76 13.62 -41.86
C ILE A 13 -28.23 13.49 -41.98
N ALA A 14 -27.60 14.24 -42.90
CA ALA A 14 -26.15 14.24 -43.06
C ALA A 14 -25.42 14.74 -41.79
N ASN A 15 -25.94 15.78 -41.14
CA ASN A 15 -25.37 16.30 -39.89
C ASN A 15 -25.61 15.35 -38.70
N ALA A 16 -26.77 14.68 -38.65
CA ALA A 16 -27.05 13.68 -37.62
C ALA A 16 -26.14 12.44 -37.74
N ALA A 17 -25.81 12.01 -38.97
CA ALA A 17 -24.90 10.89 -39.23
C ALA A 17 -23.44 11.20 -38.87
N ALA A 18 -23.03 12.48 -38.90
CA ALA A 18 -21.69 12.90 -38.47
C ALA A 18 -21.54 12.96 -36.94
N PHE A 19 -22.66 13.06 -36.19
CA PHE A 19 -22.64 13.23 -34.73
C PHE A 19 -23.04 11.96 -33.95
N ALA A 20 -23.70 10.99 -34.58
CA ALA A 20 -24.04 9.71 -33.98
C ALA A 20 -23.12 8.60 -34.53
N PRO A 21 -22.10 8.16 -33.79
CA PRO A 21 -21.32 6.98 -34.17
C PRO A 21 -22.20 5.73 -33.97
N PHE A 22 -23.09 5.46 -34.92
CA PHE A 22 -23.85 4.21 -34.96
C PHE A 22 -22.87 3.07 -35.24
N GLY A 23 -22.52 2.32 -34.20
CA GLY A 23 -21.84 1.04 -34.36
C GLY A 23 -20.40 0.95 -33.82
N VAL A 24 -19.92 1.91 -33.04
CA VAL A 24 -18.73 1.67 -32.20
C VAL A 24 -19.14 1.63 -30.73
N VAL A 25 -19.79 0.53 -30.35
CA VAL A 25 -19.48 -0.08 -29.06
C VAL A 25 -18.01 -0.50 -29.17
N SER A 26 -17.11 0.47 -28.99
CA SER A 26 -15.72 0.19 -28.70
C SER A 26 -15.77 -0.58 -27.39
N ASP A 27 -15.65 -1.90 -27.51
CA ASP A 27 -15.32 -2.82 -26.44
C ASP A 27 -14.05 -2.28 -25.77
N ARG A 28 -14.23 -1.36 -24.81
CA ARG A 28 -13.17 -0.75 -24.00
C ARG A 28 -12.44 -1.80 -23.15
N SER A 29 -12.81 -3.07 -23.26
CA SER A 29 -12.19 -4.21 -22.58
C SER A 29 -10.95 -4.76 -23.31
N ARG A 30 -10.67 -4.35 -24.57
CA ARG A 30 -9.60 -4.98 -25.37
C ARG A 30 -8.29 -4.20 -25.50
N THR A 31 -8.22 -2.95 -25.04
CA THR A 31 -6.95 -2.21 -25.03
C THR A 31 -6.25 -2.35 -23.68
N ILE A 32 -5.93 -3.59 -23.29
CA ILE A 32 -4.84 -3.81 -22.34
C ILE A 32 -3.58 -3.55 -23.14
N CYS A 33 -3.08 -2.31 -23.10
CA CYS A 33 -1.80 -1.99 -23.69
C CYS A 33 -0.71 -2.74 -22.92
N PHE A 34 -0.34 -3.94 -23.38
CA PHE A 34 0.87 -4.64 -22.96
C PHE A 34 2.09 -3.86 -23.46
N ALA A 35 2.34 -2.69 -22.88
CA ALA A 35 3.55 -1.94 -23.14
C ALA A 35 4.74 -2.82 -22.72
N LYS A 36 5.65 -3.12 -23.66
CA LYS A 36 6.86 -3.93 -23.40
C LYS A 36 7.64 -3.47 -22.15
N HIS A 37 7.54 -2.19 -21.81
CA HIS A 37 8.05 -1.61 -20.58
C HIS A 37 6.99 -0.78 -19.86
N ALA A 38 6.17 -1.43 -19.01
CA ALA A 38 5.31 -0.72 -18.08
C ALA A 38 6.17 0.13 -17.12
N ASN A 39 5.85 1.41 -17.05
CA ASN A 39 6.52 2.37 -16.20
C ASN A 39 5.83 2.39 -14.84
N ASP A 40 6.07 1.35 -14.03
CA ASP A 40 5.71 1.32 -12.60
C ASP A 40 6.59 2.29 -11.82
N LYS A 41 6.50 3.59 -12.11
CA LYS A 41 7.41 4.63 -11.61
C LYS A 41 7.42 4.66 -10.09
N GLY A 42 6.24 4.58 -9.47
CA GLY A 42 6.09 4.59 -8.01
C GLY A 42 6.74 3.38 -7.35
N ALA A 43 6.40 2.16 -7.79
CA ALA A 43 6.95 0.94 -7.21
C ALA A 43 8.45 0.76 -7.49
N LYS A 44 8.92 1.10 -8.70
CA LYS A 44 10.35 1.08 -9.06
C LYS A 44 11.14 2.07 -8.22
N TRP A 45 10.65 3.29 -8.04
CA TRP A 45 11.30 4.31 -7.22
C TRP A 45 11.36 3.88 -5.75
N ALA A 46 10.24 3.41 -5.17
CA ALA A 46 10.21 2.94 -3.78
C ALA A 46 11.17 1.76 -3.55
N LYS A 47 11.21 0.77 -4.47
CA LYS A 47 12.13 -0.36 -4.41
C LYS A 47 13.61 0.06 -4.47
N SER A 48 13.91 1.09 -5.25
CA SER A 48 15.26 1.64 -5.42
C SER A 48 15.70 2.47 -4.22
N LYS A 49 14.81 3.29 -3.66
CA LYS A 49 15.13 4.27 -2.61
C LYS A 49 14.97 3.75 -1.19
N ARG A 50 14.34 2.60 -0.98
CA ARG A 50 14.23 2.01 0.37
C ARG A 50 15.62 1.84 1.01
N PRO A 51 15.80 2.19 2.29
CA PRO A 51 17.04 1.93 3.02
C PRO A 51 17.36 0.42 3.05
N LYS A 52 18.63 0.08 2.83
CA LYS A 52 19.13 -1.29 2.86
C LYS A 52 20.51 -1.31 3.49
N LYS A 53 20.81 -2.38 4.23
CA LYS A 53 22.18 -2.72 4.56
C LYS A 53 22.86 -3.26 3.30
N SER A 54 23.91 -2.59 2.83
CA SER A 54 24.71 -3.03 1.68
C SER A 54 25.99 -3.74 2.09
N SER A 55 26.53 -3.40 3.27
CA SER A 55 27.80 -3.94 3.76
C SER A 55 27.61 -5.33 4.37
N PRO A 56 28.36 -6.36 3.92
CA PRO A 56 28.33 -7.69 4.51
C PRO A 56 28.67 -7.70 6.01
N ALA A 57 29.56 -6.80 6.44
CA ALA A 57 29.94 -6.69 7.85
C ALA A 57 28.76 -6.25 8.73
N ASP A 58 27.90 -5.34 8.24
CA ASP A 58 26.72 -4.87 8.98
C ASP A 58 25.54 -5.86 8.89
N ILE A 59 25.47 -6.64 7.80
CA ILE A 59 24.48 -7.73 7.64
C ILE A 59 24.80 -8.88 8.61
N ASN A 60 26.08 -9.23 8.74
CA ASN A 60 26.53 -10.39 9.51
C ASN A 60 26.82 -10.07 10.99
N ARG A 61 26.45 -8.88 11.49
CA ARG A 61 26.54 -8.56 12.92
C ARG A 61 25.64 -9.51 13.70
N LYS A 62 26.24 -10.31 14.57
CA LYS A 62 25.54 -11.18 15.52
C LYS A 62 25.44 -10.47 16.88
N PRO A 63 24.41 -10.75 17.69
CA PRO A 63 24.39 -10.31 19.08
C PRO A 63 25.65 -10.75 19.81
N VAL A 64 26.13 -9.91 20.73
CA VAL A 64 27.26 -10.26 21.60
C VAL A 64 26.80 -11.37 22.54
N VAL A 65 27.56 -12.47 22.57
CA VAL A 65 27.33 -13.56 23.52
C VAL A 65 28.09 -13.21 24.80
N TYR A 66 27.36 -12.98 25.88
CA TYR A 66 27.94 -12.81 27.21
C TYR A 66 28.05 -14.17 27.89
N GLU A 67 29.19 -14.44 28.50
CA GLU A 67 29.34 -15.62 29.36
C GLU A 67 28.53 -15.39 30.65
N LEU A 68 27.41 -16.09 30.80
CA LEU A 68 26.70 -16.16 32.07
C LEU A 68 27.41 -17.19 32.96
N THR A 69 28.54 -16.79 33.57
CA THR A 69 29.00 -17.48 34.78
C THR A 69 27.88 -17.40 35.80
N SER A 70 27.38 -18.56 36.24
CA SER A 70 26.18 -18.75 37.04
C SER A 70 25.98 -17.69 38.13
N MET A 71 25.33 -16.58 37.78
CA MET A 71 24.83 -15.62 38.75
C MET A 71 23.52 -16.21 39.26
N VAL A 72 23.58 -16.93 40.38
CA VAL A 72 22.39 -17.26 41.15
C VAL A 72 21.83 -15.93 41.64
N LYS A 73 20.89 -15.36 40.88
CA LYS A 73 20.24 -14.11 41.26
C LYS A 73 19.46 -14.37 42.56
N PRO A 74 19.70 -13.60 43.64
CA PRO A 74 18.94 -13.77 44.86
C PRO A 74 17.46 -13.45 44.60
N ALA A 75 16.57 -14.03 45.41
CA ALA A 75 15.15 -13.73 45.34
C ALA A 75 14.93 -12.22 45.58
N GLU A 76 14.16 -11.58 44.69
CA GLU A 76 13.87 -10.14 44.79
C GLU A 76 13.05 -9.78 46.03
N PHE A 77 12.31 -10.75 46.57
CA PHE A 77 11.55 -10.62 47.79
C PHE A 77 11.58 -11.94 48.57
N THR A 78 11.58 -11.82 49.90
CA THR A 78 11.32 -12.94 50.80
C THR A 78 9.94 -12.74 51.41
N ILE A 79 9.06 -13.73 51.25
CA ILE A 79 7.73 -13.71 51.88
C ILE A 79 7.96 -14.02 53.36
N SER A 80 7.70 -13.06 54.24
CA SER A 80 7.71 -13.29 55.69
C SER A 80 6.44 -14.07 56.08
N SER A 81 6.59 -15.08 56.94
CA SER A 81 5.47 -15.84 57.52
C SER A 81 4.82 -15.10 58.69
N GLU A 82 5.33 -13.94 59.08
CA GLU A 82 4.75 -13.15 60.15
C GLU A 82 3.40 -12.56 59.71
N PRO A 83 2.37 -12.62 60.58
CA PRO A 83 1.07 -12.06 60.26
C PRO A 83 1.17 -10.54 60.12
N ALA A 84 0.45 -9.98 59.13
CA ALA A 84 0.40 -8.54 58.94
C ALA A 84 -0.14 -7.85 60.20
N THR A 85 0.67 -6.98 60.81
CA THR A 85 0.21 -6.12 61.91
C THR A 85 -0.54 -4.93 61.32
N SER A 86 -1.75 -4.67 61.82
CA SER A 86 -2.53 -3.51 61.39
C SER A 86 -1.85 -2.24 61.87
N VAL A 87 -1.44 -1.40 60.93
CA VAL A 87 -0.95 -0.04 61.24
C VAL A 87 -2.18 0.81 61.55
N ALA A 88 -2.43 1.06 62.84
CA ALA A 88 -3.44 2.02 63.25
C ALA A 88 -3.02 3.42 62.79
N LYS A 89 -3.86 4.06 61.97
CA LYS A 89 -3.68 5.45 61.55
C LYS A 89 -3.84 6.34 62.79
N SER A 90 -2.75 6.91 63.31
CA SER A 90 -2.81 7.92 64.36
C SER A 90 -3.48 9.18 63.79
N GLY A 91 -4.67 9.49 64.30
CA GLY A 91 -5.36 10.76 64.07
C GLY A 91 -4.84 11.88 64.95
#